data_AF-A0A1G5GGG2-F1
#
_entry.id   AF-A0A1G5GGG2-F1
#
_cell.length_a   1.000
_cell.length_b   1.000
_cell.length_c   1.000
_cell.angle_alpha   90.00
_cell.angle_beta   90.00
_cell.angle_gamma   90.00
#
_symmetry.space_group_name_H-M   'P 1'
#
loop_
_entity.id
_entity.type
_entity.pdbx_description
1 polymer ?
#
loop_
_entity_poly.entity_id
_entity_poly.type
_entity_poly.pdbx_seq_one_letter_code
_entity_poly.pdbx_strand_id
1 'polypeptide(L)'
;MFSEIPAKAHMSDKSIIHEYVSPDISAIGPWAYSGCSNMTDIRLPAGCDVANTAFKGCDELEYIYLYRKDDPDYVNHINISPYLLALIIKAWPKETSGLIRIASETQTFLREFDDRMTHYMLEPDETGFVPFLAGGEEDYDDNDEALRRFAGSVLRRKILMIYERLFISSFVPEAPSVPDDIYSEYLGFLRANNPVPAFSVLTESKVHRSEFAGLYFDLELNKEVSNEELLKLASSDTSLRARILVNTSGPGHDLNSYDL
;
A
#
# COMPACT_ATOMS: atom_id res chain seq x y z
N MET A 1 -16.44 26.00 6.64
CA MET A 1 -15.01 26.17 6.99
C MET A 1 -14.39 24.81 6.75
N PHE A 2 -13.52 24.67 5.74
CA PHE A 2 -12.78 23.43 5.55
C PHE A 2 -11.89 23.25 6.77
N SER A 3 -12.02 22.12 7.47
CA SER A 3 -11.14 21.81 8.59
C SER A 3 -9.99 20.96 8.06
N GLU A 4 -8.77 21.33 8.41
CA GLU A 4 -7.55 20.65 7.99
C GLU A 4 -6.77 20.21 9.23
N ILE A 5 -6.06 19.09 9.12
CA ILE A 5 -4.95 18.82 10.03
C ILE A 5 -3.78 19.66 9.51
N PRO A 6 -3.31 20.67 10.27
CA PRO A 6 -2.32 21.60 9.77
C PRO A 6 -0.97 20.93 9.58
N ALA A 7 -0.11 21.57 8.79
CA ALA A 7 1.26 21.12 8.59
C ALA A 7 1.97 20.88 9.94
N LYS A 8 2.66 19.74 10.05
CA LYS A 8 3.44 19.31 11.23
C LYS A 8 2.65 19.10 12.54
N ALA A 9 1.32 19.00 12.50
CA ALA A 9 0.48 18.87 13.71
C ALA A 9 0.93 17.77 14.70
N HIS A 10 1.32 16.61 14.17
CA HIS A 10 1.76 15.41 14.89
C HIS A 10 3.17 14.98 14.48
N MET A 11 4.01 15.93 14.05
CA MET A 11 5.36 15.60 13.60
C MET A 11 6.17 14.92 14.72
N SER A 12 6.73 13.75 14.41
CA SER A 12 7.53 12.90 15.28
C SER A 12 6.81 12.38 16.53
N ASP A 13 5.48 12.36 16.53
CA ASP A 13 4.70 11.81 17.64
C ASP A 13 4.73 10.27 17.63
N LYS A 14 5.67 9.72 18.39
CA LYS A 14 5.84 8.26 18.55
C LYS A 14 4.78 7.61 19.45
N SER A 15 3.89 8.40 20.07
CA SER A 15 2.78 7.86 20.86
C SER A 15 1.59 7.43 20.01
N ILE A 16 1.51 7.92 18.77
CA ILE A 16 0.49 7.54 17.81
C ILE A 16 0.81 6.14 17.27
N ILE A 17 -0.03 5.18 17.64
CA ILE A 17 0.00 3.82 17.11
C ILE A 17 -1.18 3.62 16.14
N HIS A 18 -2.36 4.13 16.51
CA HIS A 18 -3.57 4.10 15.70
C HIS A 18 -4.16 5.51 15.68
N GLU A 19 -4.62 5.94 14.51
CA GLU A 19 -5.22 7.27 14.36
C GLU A 19 -6.61 7.19 13.69
N TYR A 20 -7.54 8.00 14.20
CA TYR A 20 -8.85 8.22 13.59
C TYR A 20 -9.03 9.70 13.29
N VAL A 21 -8.94 10.05 12.01
CA VAL A 21 -9.11 11.43 11.56
C VAL A 21 -10.59 11.75 11.51
N SER A 22 -11.00 12.83 12.19
CA SER A 22 -12.41 13.29 12.25
C SER A 22 -13.04 13.45 10.87
N PRO A 23 -14.33 13.12 10.68
CA PRO A 23 -14.99 13.17 9.37
C PRO A 23 -15.15 14.58 8.80
N ASP A 24 -14.99 15.60 9.64
CA ASP A 24 -15.11 16.99 9.21
C ASP A 24 -13.79 17.52 8.61
N ILE A 25 -12.70 16.73 8.71
CA ILE A 25 -11.39 17.04 8.12
C ILE A 25 -11.41 16.74 6.62
N SER A 26 -11.13 17.75 5.81
CA SER A 26 -11.05 17.64 4.35
C SER A 26 -9.62 17.52 3.83
N ALA A 27 -8.61 17.89 4.63
CA ALA A 27 -7.22 17.88 4.19
C ALA A 27 -6.23 17.58 5.33
N ILE A 28 -5.13 16.93 4.97
CA ILE A 28 -3.96 16.66 5.82
C ILE A 28 -2.76 17.38 5.22
N GLY A 29 -2.24 18.34 5.99
CA GLY A 29 -1.16 19.22 5.56
C GLY A 29 0.21 18.53 5.44
N PRO A 30 1.18 19.19 4.78
CA PRO A 30 2.53 18.69 4.65
C PRO A 30 3.18 18.35 6.00
N TRP A 31 3.81 17.18 6.07
CA TRP A 31 4.45 16.66 7.29
C TRP A 31 3.55 16.50 8.52
N ALA A 32 2.22 16.56 8.38
CA ALA A 32 1.29 16.50 9.52
C ALA A 32 1.55 15.32 10.47
N TYR A 33 1.87 14.13 9.95
CA TYR A 33 2.21 12.92 10.72
C TYR A 33 3.66 12.48 10.47
N SER A 34 4.53 13.34 9.93
CA SER A 34 5.87 12.92 9.54
C SER A 34 6.67 12.44 10.75
N GLY A 35 7.28 11.26 10.67
CA GLY A 35 8.05 10.67 11.76
C GLY A 35 7.20 10.02 12.87
N CYS A 36 5.90 9.82 12.67
CA CYS A 36 5.07 8.95 13.52
C CYS A 36 5.48 7.48 13.31
N SER A 37 6.70 7.15 13.71
CA SER A 37 7.37 5.89 13.37
C SER A 37 6.80 4.66 14.06
N ASN A 38 5.77 4.80 14.91
CA ASN A 38 5.09 3.68 15.57
C ASN A 38 3.64 3.50 15.07
N MET A 39 3.16 4.38 14.19
CA MET A 39 1.79 4.34 13.70
C MET A 39 1.62 3.16 12.75
N THR A 40 0.74 2.22 13.08
CA THR A 40 0.47 1.02 12.27
C THR A 40 -0.71 1.21 11.32
N ASP A 41 -1.72 1.99 11.73
CA ASP A 41 -2.85 2.32 10.87
C ASP A 41 -3.45 3.70 11.13
N ILE A 42 -4.12 4.20 10.10
CA ILE A 42 -4.92 5.42 10.16
C ILE A 42 -6.25 5.24 9.41
N ARG A 43 -7.33 5.78 9.98
CA ARG A 43 -8.65 5.88 9.37
C ARG A 43 -8.87 7.29 8.86
N LEU A 44 -9.07 7.43 7.54
CA LEU A 44 -9.26 8.72 6.86
C LEU A 44 -10.68 8.85 6.29
N PRO A 45 -11.28 10.05 6.33
CA PRO A 45 -12.51 10.32 5.61
C PRO A 45 -12.30 10.11 4.10
N ALA A 46 -13.24 9.46 3.44
CA ALA A 46 -13.26 9.32 1.99
C ALA A 46 -13.22 10.71 1.32
N GLY A 47 -12.35 10.89 0.32
CA GLY A 47 -12.17 12.19 -0.32
C GLY A 47 -11.26 13.16 0.44
N CYS A 48 -10.61 12.75 1.52
CA CYS A 48 -9.61 13.56 2.21
C CYS A 48 -8.39 13.80 1.31
N ASP A 49 -8.00 15.07 1.16
CA ASP A 49 -6.78 15.45 0.46
C ASP A 49 -5.56 15.27 1.36
N VAL A 50 -4.59 14.48 0.91
CA VAL A 50 -3.38 14.17 1.68
C VAL A 50 -2.16 14.73 0.95
N ALA A 51 -1.39 15.58 1.63
CA ALA A 51 -0.11 16.04 1.13
C ALA A 51 0.91 14.88 1.03
N ASN A 52 1.72 14.85 -0.04
CA ASN A 52 2.68 13.75 -0.30
C ASN A 52 3.65 13.48 0.87
N THR A 53 3.99 14.51 1.64
CA THR A 53 4.92 14.39 2.78
C THR A 53 4.22 14.18 4.12
N ALA A 54 2.88 14.11 4.15
CA ALA A 54 2.10 14.01 5.38
C ALA A 54 2.56 12.85 6.27
N PHE A 55 2.93 11.72 5.67
CA PHE A 55 3.32 10.48 6.35
C PHE A 55 4.80 10.11 6.16
N LYS A 56 5.67 11.05 5.78
CA LYS A 56 7.11 10.78 5.60
C LYS A 56 7.72 10.25 6.90
N GLY A 57 8.38 9.10 6.89
CA GLY A 57 8.99 8.47 8.08
C GLY A 57 7.97 7.78 9.01
N CYS A 58 6.77 7.46 8.50
CA CYS A 58 5.84 6.55 9.19
C CYS A 58 6.17 5.09 8.78
N ASP A 59 7.29 4.58 9.27
CA ASP A 59 7.86 3.31 8.78
C ASP A 59 6.99 2.10 9.13
N GLU A 60 6.28 2.18 10.25
CA GLU A 60 5.35 1.16 10.73
C GLU A 60 3.96 1.27 10.09
N LEU A 61 3.66 2.31 9.28
CA LEU A 61 2.32 2.48 8.71
C LEU A 61 2.05 1.36 7.70
N GLU A 62 1.08 0.51 8.00
CA GLU A 62 0.73 -0.69 7.25
C GLU A 62 -0.62 -0.54 6.57
N TYR A 63 -1.57 0.17 7.18
CA TYR A 63 -2.93 0.26 6.64
C TYR A 63 -3.48 1.68 6.65
N ILE A 64 -4.14 2.02 5.55
CA ILE A 64 -4.97 3.23 5.45
C ILE A 64 -6.38 2.80 5.12
N TYR A 65 -7.28 2.99 6.07
CA TYR A 65 -8.69 2.68 5.91
C TYR A 65 -9.45 3.96 5.53
N LEU A 66 -10.34 3.85 4.56
CA LEU A 66 -11.24 4.95 4.18
C LEU A 66 -12.62 4.71 4.77
N TYR A 67 -13.25 5.75 5.29
CA TYR A 67 -14.60 5.66 5.84
C TYR A 67 -15.46 6.85 5.43
N ARG A 68 -16.78 6.70 5.53
CA ARG A 68 -17.75 7.77 5.31
C ARG A 68 -18.59 7.96 6.56
N LYS A 69 -18.83 9.21 6.95
CA LYS A 69 -19.67 9.53 8.12
C LYS A 69 -21.13 9.10 7.91
N ASP A 70 -21.58 9.17 6.67
CA ASP A 70 -22.95 8.82 6.24
C ASP A 70 -23.11 7.33 5.90
N ASP A 71 -22.02 6.56 5.88
CA ASP A 71 -22.02 5.14 5.55
C ASP A 71 -21.03 4.38 6.45
N PRO A 72 -21.50 3.84 7.60
CA PRO A 72 -20.67 3.09 8.53
C PRO A 72 -20.08 1.81 7.93
N ASP A 73 -20.72 1.24 6.90
CA ASP A 73 -20.28 0.04 6.19
C ASP A 73 -19.40 0.36 4.98
N TYR A 74 -19.05 1.64 4.77
CA TYR A 74 -18.29 2.10 3.60
C TYR A 74 -16.97 1.37 3.37
N VAL A 75 -16.28 0.98 4.44
CA VAL A 75 -15.04 0.18 4.37
C VAL A 75 -15.26 -1.13 3.61
N ASN A 76 -16.45 -1.73 3.75
CA ASN A 76 -16.84 -2.98 3.12
C ASN A 76 -17.30 -2.79 1.66
N HIS A 77 -17.60 -1.55 1.26
CA HIS A 77 -18.03 -1.20 -0.10
C HIS A 77 -16.86 -0.84 -1.04
N ILE A 78 -15.66 -0.65 -0.50
CA ILE A 78 -14.49 -0.28 -1.27
C ILE A 78 -13.69 -1.53 -1.67
N ASN A 79 -13.48 -1.66 -2.96
CA ASN A 79 -12.74 -2.75 -3.58
C ASN A 79 -11.25 -2.42 -3.75
N ILE A 80 -10.64 -1.84 -2.70
CA ILE A 80 -9.23 -1.43 -2.66
C ILE A 80 -8.61 -1.94 -1.37
N SER A 81 -7.40 -2.49 -1.46
CA SER A 81 -6.62 -2.90 -0.31
C SER A 81 -6.17 -1.69 0.53
N PRO A 82 -6.46 -1.65 1.84
CA PRO A 82 -5.89 -0.68 2.79
C PRO A 82 -4.35 -0.72 2.81
N TYR A 83 -3.78 -1.90 2.56
CA TYR A 83 -2.33 -2.08 2.46
C TYR A 83 -1.77 -1.44 1.19
N LEU A 84 -2.45 -1.59 0.04
CA LEU A 84 -2.08 -0.88 -1.19
C LEU A 84 -2.10 0.65 -0.99
N LEU A 85 -3.10 1.20 -0.29
CA LEU A 85 -3.16 2.63 0.01
C LEU A 85 -1.97 3.09 0.86
N ALA A 86 -1.58 2.30 1.87
CA ALA A 86 -0.39 2.58 2.68
C ALA A 86 0.90 2.49 1.86
N LEU A 87 1.03 1.48 0.99
CA LEU A 87 2.17 1.33 0.09
C LEU A 87 2.30 2.55 -0.84
N ILE A 88 1.20 3.01 -1.44
CA ILE A 88 1.20 4.19 -2.33
C ILE A 88 1.74 5.42 -1.59
N ILE A 89 1.25 5.71 -0.38
CA ILE A 89 1.70 6.87 0.39
C ILE A 89 3.18 6.76 0.77
N LYS A 90 3.67 5.56 1.13
CA LYS A 90 5.06 5.35 1.57
C LYS A 90 6.06 5.27 0.42
N ALA A 91 5.64 4.69 -0.71
CA ALA A 91 6.53 4.33 -1.80
C ALA A 91 6.64 5.41 -2.86
N TRP A 92 5.68 6.32 -2.96
CA TRP A 92 5.57 7.21 -4.11
C TRP A 92 5.83 8.67 -3.70
N PRO A 93 7.10 9.11 -3.79
CA PRO A 93 7.54 10.38 -3.22
C PRO A 93 7.06 11.62 -4.00
N LYS A 94 6.50 11.44 -5.20
CA LYS A 94 6.00 12.51 -6.07
C LYS A 94 4.57 12.21 -6.51
N GLU A 95 3.75 13.25 -6.54
CA GLU A 95 2.41 13.26 -7.17
C GLU A 95 1.34 12.31 -6.58
N THR A 96 1.55 11.70 -5.41
CA THR A 96 0.48 10.95 -4.69
C THR A 96 -0.73 11.79 -4.30
N SER A 97 -0.55 13.10 -4.26
CA SER A 97 -1.60 14.10 -4.04
C SER A 97 -2.77 13.85 -4.99
N GLY A 98 -3.89 13.47 -4.39
CA GLY A 98 -5.13 13.18 -5.10
C GLY A 98 -5.47 11.69 -5.25
N LEU A 99 -4.52 10.75 -5.11
CA LEU A 99 -4.83 9.31 -5.18
C LEU A 99 -5.72 8.87 -4.02
N ILE A 100 -5.42 9.29 -2.79
CA ILE A 100 -6.27 9.02 -1.62
C ILE A 100 -7.63 9.70 -1.76
N ARG A 101 -7.67 10.92 -2.32
CA ARG A 101 -8.93 11.64 -2.57
C ARG A 101 -9.85 10.85 -3.49
N ILE A 102 -9.32 10.23 -4.54
CA ILE A 102 -10.12 9.46 -5.51
C ILE A 102 -10.24 7.98 -5.15
N ALA A 103 -9.57 7.49 -4.10
CA ALA A 103 -9.65 6.10 -3.67
C ALA A 103 -11.08 5.69 -3.25
N SER A 104 -11.98 6.65 -3.04
CA SER A 104 -13.41 6.38 -2.90
C SER A 104 -14.11 5.92 -4.18
N GLU A 105 -13.52 6.18 -5.34
CA GLU A 105 -14.02 5.82 -6.67
C GLU A 105 -13.13 4.71 -7.26
N THR A 106 -13.35 3.46 -6.85
CA THR A 106 -12.46 2.33 -7.15
C THR A 106 -12.01 2.25 -8.61
N GLN A 107 -12.92 2.44 -9.57
CA GLN A 107 -12.58 2.38 -10.99
C GLN A 107 -11.66 3.53 -11.43
N THR A 108 -11.95 4.76 -10.99
CA THR A 108 -11.13 5.95 -11.28
C THR A 108 -9.75 5.78 -10.64
N PHE A 109 -9.73 5.37 -9.37
CA PHE A 109 -8.51 5.14 -8.60
C PHE A 109 -7.60 4.11 -9.26
N LEU A 110 -8.11 2.92 -9.60
CA LEU A 110 -7.27 1.85 -10.17
C LEU A 110 -6.74 2.22 -11.56
N ARG A 111 -7.50 2.96 -12.37
CA ARG A 111 -7.03 3.48 -13.65
C ARG A 111 -5.88 4.48 -13.48
N GLU A 112 -6.04 5.43 -12.55
CA GLU A 112 -5.01 6.43 -12.25
C GLU A 112 -3.78 5.78 -11.62
N PHE A 113 -3.97 4.78 -10.75
CA PHE A 113 -2.89 3.97 -10.20
C PHE A 113 -2.13 3.27 -11.34
N ASP A 114 -2.84 2.59 -12.24
CA ASP A 114 -2.24 1.84 -13.34
C ASP A 114 -1.38 2.75 -14.23
N ASP A 115 -1.95 3.88 -14.69
CA ASP A 115 -1.27 4.87 -15.52
C ASP A 115 0.00 5.41 -14.85
N ARG A 116 -0.08 5.78 -13.57
CA ARG A 116 1.09 6.33 -12.89
C ARG A 116 2.13 5.24 -12.60
N MET A 117 1.71 4.01 -12.35
CA MET A 117 2.60 2.92 -11.93
C MET A 117 3.48 2.44 -13.10
N THR A 118 2.96 2.45 -14.34
CA THR A 118 3.75 2.15 -15.54
C THR A 118 4.89 3.15 -15.77
N HIS A 119 4.71 4.41 -15.36
CA HIS A 119 5.79 5.39 -15.34
C HIS A 119 6.76 5.13 -14.18
N TYR A 120 6.22 4.92 -12.97
CA TYR A 120 7.04 4.76 -11.76
C TYR A 120 7.96 3.53 -11.81
N MET A 121 7.52 2.43 -12.41
CA MET A 121 8.35 1.23 -12.56
C MET A 121 9.58 1.46 -13.44
N LEU A 122 9.58 2.48 -14.30
CA LEU A 122 10.71 2.84 -15.16
C LEU A 122 11.68 3.84 -14.51
N GLU A 123 11.30 4.46 -13.40
CA GLU A 123 12.18 5.37 -12.66
C GLU A 123 13.30 4.60 -11.97
N PRO A 124 14.56 5.10 -11.97
CA PRO A 124 15.65 4.48 -11.22
C PRO A 124 15.34 4.37 -9.72
N ASP A 125 15.67 3.26 -9.08
CA ASP A 125 15.30 2.98 -7.69
C ASP A 125 16.07 3.86 -6.67
N GLU A 126 17.21 4.40 -7.07
CA GLU A 126 17.95 5.43 -6.33
C GLU A 126 17.29 6.81 -6.34
N THR A 127 16.24 7.00 -7.15
CA THR A 127 15.52 8.28 -7.24
C THR A 127 14.92 8.63 -5.88
N GLY A 128 15.38 9.75 -5.31
CA GLY A 128 14.93 10.21 -4.00
C GLY A 128 15.90 9.91 -2.85
N PHE A 129 17.00 9.20 -3.08
CA PHE A 129 18.01 8.92 -2.04
C PHE A 129 18.64 10.21 -1.46
N VAL A 130 19.00 11.17 -2.31
CA VAL A 130 19.56 12.46 -1.84
C VAL A 130 18.54 13.28 -1.02
N PRO A 131 17.28 13.49 -1.48
CA PRO A 131 16.24 14.09 -0.64
C PRO A 131 15.90 13.29 0.64
N PHE A 132 16.09 11.98 0.63
CA PHE A 132 15.92 11.10 1.78
C PHE A 132 16.98 11.40 2.84
N LEU A 133 18.27 11.39 2.48
CA LEU A 133 19.38 11.79 3.36
C LEU A 133 19.23 13.23 3.89
N ALA A 134 18.87 14.18 3.02
CA ALA A 134 18.65 15.58 3.40
C ALA A 134 17.45 15.78 4.35
N GLY A 135 16.61 14.75 4.52
CA GLY A 135 15.42 14.76 5.37
C GLY A 135 15.67 14.53 6.86
N GLY A 136 16.92 14.29 7.28
CA GLY A 136 17.26 14.10 8.69
C GLY A 136 17.07 12.68 9.22
N GLU A 137 17.16 11.66 8.36
CA GLU A 137 17.40 10.30 8.84
C GLU A 137 18.88 10.19 9.22
N GLU A 138 19.20 10.64 10.44
CA GLU A 138 20.55 10.76 11.01
C GLU A 138 21.30 9.41 11.13
N ASP A 139 20.65 8.29 10.77
CA ASP A 139 21.17 6.93 10.88
C ASP A 139 21.71 6.35 9.55
N TYR A 140 21.61 7.09 8.43
CA TYR A 140 22.18 6.64 7.15
C TYR A 140 23.55 7.25 6.90
N ASP A 141 24.58 6.42 7.01
CA ASP A 141 25.90 6.74 6.47
C ASP A 141 25.77 6.96 4.94
N ASP A 142 26.27 8.08 4.42
CA ASP A 142 26.35 8.37 2.98
C ASP A 142 27.38 7.43 2.32
N ASN A 143 26.96 6.18 2.08
CA ASN A 143 27.77 5.13 1.52
C ASN A 143 26.99 4.23 0.53
N ASP A 144 27.73 3.47 -0.26
CA ASP A 144 27.16 2.58 -1.29
C ASP A 144 26.20 1.52 -0.70
N GLU A 145 26.37 1.13 0.56
CA GLU A 145 25.51 0.14 1.21
C GLU A 145 24.14 0.73 1.57
N ALA A 146 24.10 1.95 2.09
CA ALA A 146 22.89 2.73 2.34
C ALA A 146 22.08 2.93 1.05
N LEU A 147 22.76 3.32 -0.03
CA LEU A 147 22.14 3.49 -1.34
C LEU A 147 21.55 2.18 -1.87
N ARG A 148 22.29 1.06 -1.77
CA ARG A 148 21.79 -0.27 -2.18
C ARG A 148 20.58 -0.70 -1.37
N ARG A 149 20.57 -0.46 -0.05
CA ARG A 149 19.42 -0.78 0.82
C ARG A 149 18.21 0.08 0.45
N PHE A 150 18.41 1.37 0.21
CA PHE A 150 17.34 2.27 -0.23
C PHE A 150 16.74 1.82 -1.56
N ALA A 151 17.57 1.63 -2.59
CA ALA A 151 17.12 1.19 -3.91
C ALA A 151 16.42 -0.18 -3.83
N GLY A 152 16.97 -1.12 -3.05
CA GLY A 152 16.33 -2.41 -2.79
C GLY A 152 14.95 -2.28 -2.13
N SER A 153 14.78 -1.34 -1.20
CA SER A 153 13.48 -1.06 -0.57
C SER A 153 12.47 -0.48 -1.56
N VAL A 154 12.90 0.45 -2.43
CA VAL A 154 12.07 1.03 -3.49
C VAL A 154 11.60 -0.04 -4.46
N LEU A 155 12.52 -0.87 -4.97
CA LEU A 155 12.19 -1.98 -5.88
C LEU A 155 11.16 -2.93 -5.27
N ARG A 156 11.35 -3.32 -4.00
CA ARG A 156 10.41 -4.21 -3.29
C ARG A 156 9.02 -3.60 -3.19
N ARG A 157 8.90 -2.31 -2.89
CA ARG A 157 7.61 -1.62 -2.83
C ARG A 157 6.94 -1.57 -4.20
N LYS A 158 7.68 -1.33 -5.29
CA LYS A 158 7.15 -1.40 -6.67
C LYS A 158 6.58 -2.80 -6.97
N ILE A 159 7.33 -3.85 -6.66
CA ILE A 159 6.90 -5.24 -6.83
C ILE A 159 5.61 -5.53 -6.04
N LEU A 160 5.56 -5.13 -4.78
CA LEU A 160 4.38 -5.34 -3.93
C LEU A 160 3.14 -4.62 -4.47
N MET A 161 3.28 -3.35 -4.85
CA MET A 161 2.15 -2.59 -5.41
C MET A 161 1.59 -3.23 -6.69
N ILE A 162 2.46 -3.78 -7.56
CA ILE A 162 2.04 -4.52 -8.75
C ILE A 162 1.28 -5.80 -8.37
N TYR A 163 1.81 -6.58 -7.43
CA TYR A 163 1.13 -7.80 -6.97
C TYR A 163 -0.23 -7.51 -6.33
N GLU A 164 -0.29 -6.54 -5.41
CA GLU A 164 -1.55 -6.06 -4.82
C GLU A 164 -2.57 -5.70 -5.91
N ARG A 165 -2.13 -4.92 -6.91
CA ARG A 165 -2.99 -4.50 -8.02
C ARG A 165 -3.50 -5.68 -8.87
N LEU A 166 -2.64 -6.65 -9.18
CA LEU A 166 -3.00 -7.85 -9.94
C LEU A 166 -3.96 -8.77 -9.16
N PHE A 167 -3.75 -8.90 -7.86
CA PHE A 167 -4.61 -9.69 -7.00
C PHE A 167 -5.99 -9.04 -6.81
N ILE A 168 -6.08 -7.71 -6.65
CA ILE A 168 -7.36 -7.00 -6.60
C ILE A 168 -8.25 -7.40 -7.79
N SER A 169 -7.73 -7.36 -9.02
CA SER A 169 -8.49 -7.77 -10.21
C SER A 169 -8.88 -9.25 -10.26
N SER A 170 -8.15 -10.10 -9.53
CA SER A 170 -8.32 -11.56 -9.58
C SER A 170 -9.25 -12.09 -8.49
N PHE A 171 -9.42 -11.34 -7.39
CA PHE A 171 -10.11 -11.80 -6.18
C PHE A 171 -11.23 -10.90 -5.70
N VAL A 172 -11.32 -9.67 -6.20
CA VAL A 172 -12.39 -8.74 -5.84
C VAL A 172 -13.39 -8.69 -7.00
N PRO A 173 -14.60 -9.29 -6.86
CA PRO A 173 -15.48 -9.57 -8.00
C PRO A 173 -15.89 -8.35 -8.84
N GLU A 174 -16.01 -7.17 -8.21
CA GLU A 174 -16.39 -5.93 -8.89
C GLU A 174 -15.20 -4.98 -9.12
N ALA A 175 -13.96 -5.42 -8.87
CA ALA A 175 -12.79 -4.65 -9.24
C ALA A 175 -12.54 -4.73 -10.75
N PRO A 176 -12.19 -3.60 -11.41
CA PRO A 176 -11.83 -3.61 -12.82
C PRO A 176 -10.60 -4.49 -13.07
N SER A 177 -10.61 -5.22 -14.17
CA SER A 177 -9.44 -5.93 -14.66
C SER A 177 -8.31 -4.94 -15.01
N VAL A 178 -7.06 -5.38 -14.87
CA VAL A 178 -5.92 -4.64 -15.44
C VAL A 178 -6.01 -4.73 -16.97
N PRO A 179 -5.87 -3.62 -17.72
CA PRO A 179 -5.78 -3.64 -19.18
C PRO A 179 -4.66 -4.56 -19.70
N ASP A 180 -4.87 -5.25 -20.82
CA ASP A 180 -3.94 -6.28 -21.32
C ASP A 180 -2.51 -5.78 -21.58
N ASP A 181 -2.39 -4.54 -22.07
CA ASP A 181 -1.12 -3.85 -22.31
C ASP A 181 -0.39 -3.57 -20.99
N ILE A 182 -1.07 -2.99 -20.02
CA ILE A 182 -0.53 -2.71 -18.68
C ILE A 182 -0.19 -4.01 -17.94
N TYR A 183 -1.04 -5.03 -18.05
CA TYR A 183 -0.80 -6.35 -17.48
C TYR A 183 0.50 -6.96 -18.04
N SER A 184 0.73 -6.83 -19.34
CA SER A 184 1.95 -7.30 -19.99
C SER A 184 3.19 -6.54 -19.49
N GLU A 185 3.08 -5.23 -19.30
CA GLU A 185 4.14 -4.39 -18.71
C GLU A 185 4.49 -4.80 -17.28
N TYR A 186 3.47 -5.00 -16.43
CA TYR A 186 3.64 -5.50 -15.06
C TYR A 186 4.33 -6.85 -15.03
N LEU A 187 3.89 -7.80 -15.84
CA LEU A 187 4.54 -9.11 -15.92
C LEU A 187 5.98 -9.00 -16.40
N GLY A 188 6.26 -8.13 -17.39
CA GLY A 188 7.61 -7.86 -17.88
C GLY A 188 8.52 -7.32 -16.78
N PHE A 189 8.06 -6.32 -16.03
CA PHE A 189 8.79 -5.74 -14.90
C PHE A 189 9.06 -6.78 -13.82
N LEU A 190 8.05 -7.53 -13.40
CA LEU A 190 8.20 -8.58 -12.39
C LEU A 190 9.18 -9.67 -12.84
N ARG A 191 9.18 -10.07 -14.13
CA ARG A 191 10.13 -11.07 -14.67
C ARG A 191 11.55 -10.54 -14.69
N ALA A 192 11.75 -9.29 -15.09
CA ALA A 192 13.07 -8.66 -15.11
C ALA A 192 13.67 -8.50 -13.70
N ASN A 193 12.81 -8.29 -12.70
CA ASN A 193 13.20 -8.08 -11.30
C ASN A 193 13.02 -9.33 -10.42
N ASN A 194 12.86 -10.50 -11.04
CA ASN A 194 12.78 -11.81 -10.40
C ASN A 194 14.02 -12.27 -9.58
N PRO A 195 15.23 -11.65 -9.60
CA PRO A 195 16.28 -12.07 -8.66
C PRO A 195 16.04 -11.63 -7.21
N VAL A 196 14.98 -10.88 -6.90
CA VAL A 196 14.57 -10.56 -5.53
C VAL A 196 13.61 -11.65 -5.05
N PRO A 197 14.03 -12.62 -4.21
CA PRO A 197 13.12 -13.69 -3.79
C PRO A 197 11.89 -13.08 -3.12
N ALA A 198 10.68 -13.56 -3.43
CA ALA A 198 9.46 -13.17 -2.70
C ALA A 198 9.69 -13.28 -1.20
N PHE A 199 10.42 -14.29 -0.74
CA PHE A 199 10.79 -14.44 0.66
C PHE A 199 11.61 -13.26 1.23
N SER A 200 12.50 -12.65 0.43
CA SER A 200 13.20 -11.43 0.84
C SER A 200 12.23 -10.25 0.91
N VAL A 201 11.34 -10.10 -0.07
CA VAL A 201 10.26 -9.10 -0.03
C VAL A 201 9.44 -9.32 1.26
N LEU A 202 9.04 -10.55 1.54
CA LEU A 202 8.19 -10.95 2.66
C LEU A 202 8.79 -10.69 4.04
N THR A 203 10.07 -11.00 4.24
CA THR A 203 10.71 -10.96 5.56
C THR A 203 11.13 -9.56 6.00
N GLU A 204 11.48 -8.66 5.08
CA GLU A 204 11.89 -7.29 5.43
C GLU A 204 10.74 -6.27 5.38
N SER A 205 9.67 -6.50 4.60
CA SER A 205 8.60 -5.50 4.41
C SER A 205 7.29 -5.78 5.15
N LYS A 206 7.30 -6.71 6.12
CA LYS A 206 6.14 -7.08 6.96
C LYS A 206 4.90 -7.54 6.16
N VAL A 207 5.11 -8.11 4.97
CA VAL A 207 4.04 -8.49 4.03
C VAL A 207 3.12 -9.60 4.55
N HIS A 208 3.47 -10.28 5.65
CA HIS A 208 2.55 -11.15 6.40
C HIS A 208 1.23 -10.46 6.82
N ARG A 209 1.19 -9.13 6.70
CA ARG A 209 0.05 -8.25 7.01
C ARG A 209 -0.83 -7.92 5.81
N SER A 210 -0.37 -8.10 4.57
CA SER A 210 -1.26 -7.96 3.40
C SER A 210 -2.40 -8.97 3.49
N GLU A 211 -3.58 -8.61 2.96
CA GLU A 211 -4.69 -9.56 2.78
C GLU A 211 -4.29 -10.74 1.88
N PHE A 212 -3.29 -10.53 1.02
CA PHE A 212 -2.72 -11.53 0.12
C PHE A 212 -1.43 -12.18 0.68
N ALA A 213 -1.11 -12.01 1.97
CA ALA A 213 0.07 -12.58 2.64
C ALA A 213 0.30 -14.08 2.35
N GLY A 214 -0.79 -14.87 2.39
CA GLY A 214 -0.75 -16.29 2.08
C GLY A 214 -0.31 -16.57 0.65
N LEU A 215 -0.82 -15.78 -0.30
CA LEU A 215 -0.40 -15.85 -1.69
C LEU A 215 1.08 -15.50 -1.83
N TYR A 216 1.54 -14.39 -1.27
CA TYR A 216 2.96 -14.05 -1.35
C TYR A 216 3.87 -15.18 -0.85
N PHE A 217 3.46 -15.88 0.22
CA PHE A 217 4.16 -17.04 0.77
C PHE A 217 4.09 -18.24 -0.18
N ASP A 218 2.90 -18.63 -0.64
CA ASP A 218 2.68 -19.75 -1.57
C ASP A 218 3.34 -19.55 -2.93
N LEU A 219 3.53 -18.28 -3.31
CA LEU A 219 4.19 -17.87 -4.53
C LEU A 219 5.71 -18.05 -4.48
N GLU A 220 6.29 -18.60 -3.39
CA GLU A 220 7.74 -18.88 -3.20
C GLU A 220 8.55 -18.67 -4.49
N LEU A 221 8.94 -17.41 -4.79
CA LEU A 221 9.59 -16.98 -6.05
C LEU A 221 11.05 -17.48 -6.10
N ASN A 222 11.22 -18.79 -5.95
CA ASN A 222 12.47 -19.52 -5.81
C ASN A 222 12.43 -20.88 -6.50
N LYS A 223 11.34 -21.20 -7.21
CA LYS A 223 11.34 -22.22 -8.27
C LYS A 223 11.09 -21.50 -9.58
N GLU A 224 11.61 -22.04 -10.68
CA GLU A 224 11.38 -21.56 -12.05
C GLU A 224 9.89 -21.67 -12.44
N VAL A 225 9.03 -20.88 -11.80
CA VAL A 225 7.59 -20.80 -12.03
C VAL A 225 7.34 -19.43 -12.64
N SER A 226 6.62 -19.40 -13.76
CA SER A 226 6.33 -18.14 -14.45
C SER A 226 5.32 -17.30 -13.66
N ASN A 227 5.41 -15.97 -13.77
CA ASN A 227 4.43 -15.04 -13.15
C ASN A 227 2.96 -15.36 -13.52
N GLU A 228 2.73 -16.01 -14.67
CA GLU A 228 1.39 -16.42 -15.10
C GLU A 228 0.89 -17.66 -14.35
N GLU A 229 1.76 -18.65 -14.09
CA GLU A 229 1.44 -19.81 -13.27
C GLU A 229 1.24 -19.44 -11.80
N LEU A 230 1.99 -18.44 -11.34
CA LEU A 230 1.85 -17.82 -10.04
C LEU A 230 0.46 -17.17 -9.86
N LEU A 231 0.01 -16.38 -10.84
CA LEU A 231 -1.36 -15.83 -10.81
C LEU A 231 -2.44 -16.91 -10.91
N LYS A 232 -2.19 -18.02 -11.61
CA LYS A 232 -3.08 -19.19 -11.63
C LYS A 232 -3.15 -19.89 -10.27
N LEU A 233 -2.01 -20.10 -9.61
CA LEU A 233 -1.95 -20.67 -8.25
C LEU A 233 -2.72 -19.79 -7.27
N ALA A 234 -2.49 -18.49 -7.32
CA ALA A 234 -3.23 -17.53 -6.53
C ALA A 234 -4.74 -17.65 -6.76
N SER A 235 -5.16 -17.73 -8.03
CA SER A 235 -6.59 -17.79 -8.39
C SER A 235 -7.32 -19.03 -7.84
N SER A 236 -6.58 -20.04 -7.37
CA SER A 236 -7.12 -21.30 -6.84
C SER A 236 -7.26 -21.33 -5.31
N ASP A 237 -6.74 -20.33 -4.58
CA ASP A 237 -6.86 -20.27 -3.13
C ASP A 237 -8.29 -19.87 -2.70
N THR A 238 -9.05 -20.88 -2.29
CA THR A 238 -10.46 -20.73 -1.88
C THR A 238 -10.59 -20.15 -0.47
N SER A 239 -9.58 -20.32 0.38
CA SER A 239 -9.53 -19.78 1.74
C SER A 239 -9.34 -18.26 1.72
N LEU A 240 -8.47 -17.78 0.82
CA LEU A 240 -8.20 -16.35 0.67
C LEU A 240 -9.39 -15.60 0.03
N ARG A 241 -10.06 -16.23 -0.95
CA ARG A 241 -11.36 -15.73 -1.47
C ARG A 241 -12.39 -15.57 -0.36
N ALA A 242 -12.49 -16.55 0.55
CA ALA A 242 -13.40 -16.44 1.69
C ALA A 242 -12.97 -15.35 2.68
N ARG A 243 -11.67 -15.15 2.94
CA ARG A 243 -11.16 -14.10 3.84
C ARG A 243 -11.34 -12.69 3.29
N ILE A 244 -11.19 -12.47 1.98
CA ILE A 244 -11.49 -11.19 1.33
C ILE A 244 -12.98 -10.88 1.43
N LEU A 245 -13.85 -11.89 1.25
CA LEU A 245 -15.29 -11.77 1.41
C LEU A 245 -15.76 -11.66 2.89
N VAL A 246 -14.89 -11.94 3.86
CA VAL A 246 -15.17 -11.84 5.31
C VAL A 246 -14.51 -10.60 5.93
N ASN A 247 -13.42 -10.08 5.38
CA ASN A 247 -12.84 -8.79 5.79
C ASN A 247 -13.64 -7.58 5.27
N THR A 248 -14.64 -7.81 4.42
CA THR A 248 -15.77 -6.89 4.15
C THR A 248 -16.89 -7.02 5.20
N SER A 249 -16.62 -7.64 6.34
CA SER A 249 -17.35 -7.45 7.58
C SER A 249 -16.33 -6.99 8.63
N GLY A 250 -16.38 -5.69 8.96
CA GLY A 250 -15.38 -4.99 9.77
C GLY A 250 -15.07 -5.60 11.14
N PRO A 251 -14.06 -5.06 11.85
CA PRO A 251 -13.60 -5.60 13.12
C PRO A 251 -14.66 -5.35 14.19
N GLY A 252 -15.44 -6.39 14.46
CA GLY A 252 -16.52 -6.31 15.42
C GLY A 252 -17.27 -7.60 15.66
N HIS A 253 -16.63 -8.78 15.64
CA HIS A 253 -17.19 -9.94 16.34
C HIS A 253 -16.08 -10.91 16.83
N ASP A 254 -16.22 -11.28 18.10
CA ASP A 254 -15.45 -12.20 18.91
C ASP A 254 -15.07 -13.50 18.16
N LEU A 255 -13.79 -13.89 18.20
CA LEU A 255 -13.27 -15.15 17.64
C LEU A 255 -13.54 -16.38 18.53
N ASN A 256 -14.59 -16.35 19.35
CA ASN A 256 -14.97 -17.44 20.25
C ASN A 256 -16.37 -17.96 19.95
N SER A 257 -16.56 -18.55 18.77
CA SER A 257 -17.48 -19.68 18.60
C SER A 257 -17.41 -20.14 17.15
N TYR A 258 -16.78 -21.29 16.89
CA TYR A 258 -17.34 -22.35 16.05
C TYR A 258 -16.55 -23.62 16.36
N ASP A 259 -17.08 -24.36 17.34
CA ASP A 259 -16.95 -25.81 17.38
C ASP A 259 -17.70 -26.40 16.16
N LEU A 260 -17.09 -27.47 15.62
CA LEU A 260 -17.55 -28.44 14.61
C LEU A 260 -17.32 -28.11 13.13
#